data_AF-A0A8C5B021-F1
#
_entry.id   AF-A0A8C5B021-F1
#
_cell.length_a   1.000
_cell.length_b   1.000
_cell.length_c   1.000
_cell.angle_alpha   90.00
_cell.angle_beta   90.00
_cell.angle_gamma   90.00
#
_symmetry.space_group_name_H-M   'P 1'
#
loop_
_entity.id
_entity.type
_entity.pdbx_description
1 polymer ?
#
loop_
_entity_poly.entity_id
_entity_poly.type
_entity_poly.pdbx_seq_one_letter_code
_entity_poly.pdbx_strand_id
1 'polypeptide(L)'
;MADVEGDEIQSALPPATRNGPDVGTAGQNVTTLTSGPRVVRIVKSESGYGFNVRGQVSEGGQLRSINGELYAPLQHVSAVLPGGAADRAGISKGDRILEVNSVSVEGATHKQVVDLIRAGEKELVLAVLSVPAQEAEGLEAGDEGAINPTYDYGDKQAVPISVPSYKQVEQHAERFVVYNVFMSGRQLCSKRYREFSILHQNLKREFATYTFPKLPGKWPFSLSEQQLDARRRGLEEYLERVCSVRVIGESDIMQEFLSESDENYNGVSDVELRIALPDKTTISVRIRKNSTTDQVYQTLMMKVGMDSIMASYFALFEVINQSFVRKLAPNEFPHKLYVQNYTSAVPGTCLALRKWLFSTEEEELLRDNLLALHYCFYQALDDVKKGFIKMEDNSYQLQKLAEQRKMTAYLSLLRSCEGYNELLFPHCSCDSRRKGHVITAISIQHFKLHACTEDGTLENQVIAFEWAEMQRWDTDEEGVAFCFEYARGEKKPRWVKIFTPYFNYMHECFERVFCELKWRKQVGATPLSSRILRAPTIFRLSC
;
A
#
# COMPACT_ATOMS: atom_id res chain seq x y z
N MET A 1 63.08 -26.86 35.49
CA MET A 1 63.54 -26.61 34.10
C MET A 1 62.37 -25.96 33.39
N ALA A 2 62.03 -24.76 33.81
CA ALA A 2 62.72 -23.51 33.50
C ALA A 2 62.44 -23.10 32.04
N ASP A 3 61.93 -21.93 31.72
CA ASP A 3 61.50 -20.76 32.50
C ASP A 3 60.82 -19.85 31.44
N VAL A 4 59.59 -19.34 31.64
CA VAL A 4 59.26 -18.00 32.22
C VAL A 4 59.31 -16.90 31.12
N GLU A 5 58.42 -15.92 30.94
CA GLU A 5 57.34 -15.22 31.70
C GLU A 5 56.44 -14.53 30.61
N GLY A 6 55.16 -14.16 30.78
CA GLY A 6 54.59 -13.22 31.78
C GLY A 6 54.99 -11.77 31.46
N ASP A 7 54.23 -10.68 31.62
CA ASP A 7 52.80 -10.38 31.81
C ASP A 7 52.67 -8.83 31.68
N GLU A 8 51.46 -8.33 31.46
CA GLU A 8 50.91 -7.07 32.02
C GLU A 8 51.37 -5.60 31.70
N ILE A 9 50.33 -4.74 31.58
CA ILE A 9 50.15 -3.32 32.06
C ILE A 9 50.39 -2.07 31.13
N GLN A 10 49.25 -1.39 30.89
CA GLN A 10 48.88 0.05 30.90
C GLN A 10 49.68 1.19 30.21
N SER A 11 48.88 2.02 29.51
CA SER A 11 48.85 3.50 29.43
C SER A 11 50.10 4.31 29.04
N ALA A 12 49.99 5.14 27.99
CA ALA A 12 50.24 6.60 28.04
C ALA A 12 50.18 7.26 26.64
N LEU A 13 49.45 8.38 26.57
CA LEU A 13 49.61 9.63 25.80
C LEU A 13 50.67 9.73 24.67
N PRO A 14 50.37 10.47 23.58
CA PRO A 14 51.36 11.28 22.88
C PRO A 14 51.35 12.76 23.34
N PRO A 15 52.43 13.52 23.07
CA PRO A 15 52.90 14.61 23.93
C PRO A 15 52.40 16.01 23.52
N ALA A 16 52.58 16.94 24.46
CA ALA A 16 52.24 18.35 24.35
C ALA A 16 53.38 19.21 23.77
N THR A 17 52.95 20.14 22.89
CA THR A 17 53.32 21.56 22.71
C THR A 17 54.77 22.04 22.53
N ARG A 18 54.95 22.87 21.47
CA ARG A 18 55.80 24.07 21.52
C ARG A 18 55.31 25.18 20.56
N ASN A 19 55.16 26.40 21.12
CA ASN A 19 54.66 27.70 20.61
C ASN A 19 55.41 28.21 19.35
N GLY A 20 54.81 28.83 18.32
CA GLY A 20 54.21 30.20 18.18
C GLY A 20 55.01 31.00 17.10
N PRO A 21 54.56 32.11 16.44
CA PRO A 21 53.40 32.99 16.73
C PRO A 21 52.50 33.43 15.53
N ASP A 22 51.40 34.09 15.92
CA ASP A 22 50.45 35.04 15.27
C ASP A 22 50.58 35.49 13.80
N VAL A 23 49.45 35.46 13.07
CA VAL A 23 48.75 36.65 12.53
C VAL A 23 47.24 36.33 12.46
N GLY A 24 46.40 37.11 13.16
CA GLY A 24 44.96 36.84 13.32
C GLY A 24 44.04 37.52 12.31
N THR A 25 42.75 37.15 12.33
CA THR A 25 41.61 38.10 12.24
C THR A 25 40.26 37.43 12.53
N ALA A 26 39.47 38.12 13.37
CA ALA A 26 38.01 38.17 13.46
C ALA A 26 37.20 36.88 13.69
N GLY A 27 36.66 36.75 14.90
CA GLY A 27 35.65 35.77 15.26
C GLY A 27 34.27 36.06 14.67
N GLN A 28 33.54 34.99 14.37
CA GLN A 28 32.09 34.98 14.25
C GLN A 28 31.53 34.08 15.35
N ASN A 29 30.62 34.65 16.14
CA ASN A 29 29.88 33.98 17.21
C ASN A 29 29.06 32.83 16.62
N VAL A 30 29.30 31.60 17.10
CA VAL A 30 28.44 30.45 16.84
C VAL A 30 27.23 30.55 17.79
N THR A 31 26.10 31.01 17.27
CA THR A 31 24.81 30.93 17.96
C THR A 31 24.35 29.48 17.96
N THR A 32 24.31 28.86 19.13
CA THR A 32 23.79 27.50 19.36
C THR A 32 22.32 27.41 18.93
N LEU A 33 22.01 26.69 17.85
CA LEU A 33 20.64 26.33 17.46
C LEU A 33 20.05 25.38 18.51
N THR A 34 18.98 25.77 19.19
CA THR A 34 18.19 24.84 20.02
C THR A 34 17.47 23.85 19.09
N SER A 35 17.84 22.57 19.09
CA SER A 35 17.40 21.60 18.07
C SER A 35 16.02 20.97 18.30
N GLY A 36 15.19 21.50 19.22
CA GLY A 36 13.87 20.96 19.54
C GLY A 36 12.70 21.85 19.08
N PRO A 37 11.45 21.33 19.10
CA PRO A 37 10.25 22.13 18.81
C PRO A 37 10.16 23.34 19.74
N ARG A 38 9.85 24.52 19.17
CA ARG A 38 9.55 25.72 19.95
C ARG A 38 8.10 26.14 19.75
N VAL A 39 7.47 26.59 20.82
CA VAL A 39 6.09 27.09 20.78
C VAL A 39 6.11 28.60 20.60
N VAL A 40 5.38 29.08 19.61
CA VAL A 40 5.28 30.50 19.24
C VAL A 40 3.82 30.93 19.31
N ARG A 41 3.58 32.10 19.90
CA ARG A 41 2.24 32.67 20.08
C ARG A 41 2.11 33.96 19.28
N ILE A 42 1.21 33.97 18.30
CA ILE A 42 1.02 35.06 17.35
C ILE A 42 -0.34 35.70 17.59
N VAL A 43 -0.34 36.99 17.94
CA VAL A 43 -1.56 37.78 18.06
C VAL A 43 -1.89 38.38 16.70
N LYS A 44 -3.12 38.16 16.22
CA LYS A 44 -3.56 38.63 14.89
C LYS A 44 -3.55 40.15 14.82
N SER A 45 -2.95 40.69 13.76
CA SER A 45 -2.96 42.13 13.45
C SER A 45 -4.05 42.46 12.42
N GLU A 46 -4.24 43.75 12.11
CA GLU A 46 -5.16 44.19 11.06
C GLU A 46 -4.85 43.57 9.68
N SER A 47 -3.58 43.25 9.41
CA SER A 47 -3.12 42.54 8.21
C SER A 47 -3.07 41.01 8.36
N GLY A 48 -3.70 40.45 9.40
CA GLY A 48 -3.67 39.02 9.70
C GLY A 48 -2.46 38.57 10.52
N TYR A 49 -2.05 37.31 10.36
CA TYR A 49 -0.90 36.74 11.10
C TYR A 49 0.46 37.05 10.46
N GLY A 50 0.51 37.48 9.20
CA GLY A 50 1.74 37.99 8.57
C GLY A 50 2.76 36.93 8.15
N PHE A 51 2.33 35.72 7.79
CA PHE A 51 3.19 34.68 7.20
C PHE A 51 2.42 33.82 6.19
N ASN A 52 3.15 33.14 5.30
CA ASN A 52 2.60 32.22 4.29
C ASN A 52 3.00 30.78 4.58
N VAL A 53 2.10 29.83 4.33
CA VAL A 53 2.33 28.39 4.51
C VAL A 53 2.38 27.69 3.16
N ARG A 54 3.31 26.73 2.99
CA ARG A 54 3.40 25.82 1.85
C ARG A 54 3.74 24.42 2.31
N GLY A 55 3.49 23.42 1.47
CA GLY A 55 3.81 22.02 1.77
C GLY A 55 2.95 21.08 0.94
N GLN A 56 2.81 19.85 1.40
CA GLN A 56 2.15 18.78 0.64
C GLN A 56 0.64 18.97 0.50
N VAL A 57 0.10 18.42 -0.59
CA VAL A 57 -1.33 18.51 -0.95
C VAL A 57 -2.10 17.23 -0.60
N SER A 58 -1.40 16.09 -0.50
CA SER A 58 -1.94 14.79 -0.09
C SER A 58 -1.71 14.52 1.40
N GLU A 59 -2.58 13.72 2.00
CA GLU A 59 -2.48 13.25 3.37
C GLU A 59 -1.50 12.07 3.45
N GLY A 60 -0.70 12.01 4.53
CA GLY A 60 0.38 11.04 4.68
C GLY A 60 1.62 11.36 3.83
N GLY A 61 2.53 10.39 3.69
CA GLY A 61 3.76 10.52 2.89
C GLY A 61 5.00 9.98 3.60
N GLN A 62 6.10 9.85 2.86
CA GLN A 62 7.36 9.31 3.40
C GLN A 62 7.88 10.16 4.56
N LEU A 63 8.34 9.51 5.64
CA LEU A 63 8.98 10.18 6.76
C LEU A 63 10.21 10.98 6.29
N ARG A 64 10.33 12.22 6.77
CA ARG A 64 11.45 13.11 6.48
C ARG A 64 12.26 13.36 7.75
N SER A 65 13.58 13.28 7.63
CA SER A 65 14.47 13.67 8.72
C SER A 65 14.51 15.20 8.82
N ILE A 66 14.15 15.75 9.98
CA ILE A 66 14.27 17.16 10.32
C ILE A 66 15.09 17.21 11.61
N ASN A 67 16.26 17.85 11.55
CA ASN A 67 17.22 17.90 12.67
C ASN A 67 17.61 16.51 13.24
N GLY A 68 17.58 15.45 12.42
CA GLY A 68 17.99 14.10 12.82
C GLY A 68 16.87 13.20 13.34
N GLU A 69 15.65 13.72 13.44
CA GLU A 69 14.44 12.96 13.82
C GLU A 69 13.47 12.83 12.65
N LEU A 70 12.79 11.70 12.55
CA LEU A 70 11.86 11.41 11.46
C LEU A 70 10.47 11.93 11.80
N TYR A 71 9.94 12.77 10.93
CA TYR A 71 8.58 13.30 11.02
C TYR A 71 7.80 12.92 9.76
N ALA A 72 6.47 12.72 9.90
CA ALA A 72 5.63 12.73 8.71
C ALA A 72 5.72 14.10 8.02
N PRO A 73 5.42 14.22 6.71
CA PRO A 73 5.67 15.48 6.03
C PRO A 73 4.90 16.65 6.66
N LEU A 74 5.62 17.72 6.96
CA LEU A 74 5.10 18.92 7.62
C LEU A 74 4.91 20.06 6.62
N GLN A 75 3.93 20.92 6.91
CA GLN A 75 3.81 22.21 6.25
C GLN A 75 4.91 23.16 6.77
N HIS A 76 5.33 24.13 5.96
CA HIS A 76 6.40 25.05 6.32
C HIS A 76 6.03 26.51 6.06
N VAL A 77 6.68 27.40 6.80
CA VAL A 77 6.59 28.84 6.61
C VAL A 77 7.43 29.24 5.41
N SER A 78 6.77 29.68 4.35
CA SER A 78 7.39 30.04 3.06
C SER A 78 7.79 31.51 2.98
N ALA A 79 7.09 32.38 3.69
CA ALA A 79 7.41 33.80 3.81
C ALA A 79 6.90 34.37 5.13
N VAL A 80 7.59 35.37 5.66
CA VAL A 80 7.19 36.12 6.85
C VAL A 80 7.23 37.60 6.50
N LEU A 81 6.19 38.35 6.83
CA LEU A 81 6.11 39.79 6.60
C LEU A 81 7.06 40.52 7.56
N PRO A 82 8.09 41.25 7.09
CA PRO A 82 9.01 41.96 7.95
C PRO A 82 8.28 42.98 8.84
N GLY A 83 8.57 42.96 10.14
CA GLY A 83 7.90 43.77 11.15
C GLY A 83 6.43 43.37 11.41
N GLY A 84 5.92 42.30 10.80
CA GLY A 84 4.55 41.78 10.96
C GLY A 84 4.32 41.01 12.25
N ALA A 85 3.09 40.51 12.45
CA ALA A 85 2.72 39.80 13.68
C ALA A 85 3.54 38.52 13.92
N ALA A 86 3.73 37.69 12.88
CA ALA A 86 4.55 36.47 12.96
C ALA A 86 6.04 36.76 13.17
N ASP A 87 6.59 37.77 12.51
CA ASP A 87 7.99 38.20 12.68
C ASP A 87 8.27 38.62 14.12
N ARG A 88 7.40 39.47 14.69
CA ARG A 88 7.50 39.89 16.10
C ARG A 88 7.31 38.75 17.10
N ALA A 89 6.62 37.68 16.70
CA ALA A 89 6.45 36.49 17.51
C ALA A 89 7.64 35.51 17.41
N GLY A 90 8.58 35.73 16.49
CA GLY A 90 9.76 34.87 16.30
C GLY A 90 9.51 33.67 15.38
N ILE A 91 8.52 33.76 14.50
CA ILE A 91 8.41 32.85 13.35
C ILE A 91 9.42 33.27 12.30
N SER A 92 10.18 32.28 11.84
CA SER A 92 11.17 32.43 10.79
C SER A 92 10.72 31.71 9.53
N LYS A 93 11.13 32.23 8.39
CA LYS A 93 11.01 31.50 7.12
C LYS A 93 11.75 30.15 7.25
N GLY A 94 11.15 29.10 6.69
CA GLY A 94 11.66 27.73 6.75
C GLY A 94 11.14 26.91 7.93
N ASP A 95 10.59 27.54 8.98
CA ASP A 95 10.03 26.83 10.12
C ASP A 95 9.01 25.77 9.68
N ARG A 96 9.13 24.55 10.22
CA ARG A 96 8.20 23.44 9.96
C ARG A 96 7.14 23.43 11.05
N ILE A 97 5.87 23.46 10.66
CA ILE A 97 4.74 23.52 11.57
C ILE A 97 4.43 22.10 12.02
N LEU A 98 4.65 21.81 13.31
CA LEU A 98 4.39 20.52 13.93
C LEU A 98 2.98 20.47 14.53
N GLU A 99 2.55 21.57 15.17
CA GLU A 99 1.22 21.70 15.76
C GLU A 99 0.59 23.07 15.49
N VAL A 100 -0.73 23.09 15.37
CA VAL A 100 -1.57 24.30 15.31
C VAL A 100 -2.58 24.24 16.45
N ASN A 101 -2.52 25.19 17.38
CA ASN A 101 -3.40 25.25 18.57
C ASN A 101 -3.48 23.91 19.33
N SER A 102 -2.33 23.26 19.55
CA SER A 102 -2.19 21.95 20.22
C SER A 102 -2.76 20.74 19.45
N VAL A 103 -3.04 20.89 18.15
CA VAL A 103 -3.37 19.78 17.24
C VAL A 103 -2.16 19.49 16.38
N SER A 104 -1.65 18.24 16.41
CA SER A 104 -0.57 17.81 15.52
C SER A 104 -1.03 17.85 14.06
N VAL A 105 -0.16 18.35 13.20
CA VAL A 105 -0.39 18.44 11.75
C VAL A 105 0.60 17.60 10.95
N GLU A 106 1.18 16.58 11.60
CA GLU A 106 2.02 15.58 10.96
C GLU A 106 1.28 14.83 9.87
N GLY A 107 1.78 14.89 8.64
CA GLY A 107 1.15 14.24 7.49
C GLY A 107 -0.12 14.94 6.99
N ALA A 108 -0.53 16.05 7.60
CA ALA A 108 -1.73 16.77 7.20
C ALA A 108 -1.54 17.53 5.87
N THR A 109 -2.64 17.63 5.12
CA THR A 109 -2.71 18.39 3.87
C THR A 109 -2.58 19.90 4.12
N HIS A 110 -2.14 20.64 3.09
CA HIS A 110 -2.13 22.10 3.14
C HIS A 110 -3.48 22.70 3.56
N LYS A 111 -4.58 22.13 3.05
CA LYS A 111 -5.93 22.59 3.36
C LYS A 111 -6.26 22.42 4.85
N GLN A 112 -6.03 21.23 5.41
CA GLN A 112 -6.29 20.96 6.84
C GLN A 112 -5.50 21.92 7.75
N VAL A 113 -4.22 22.15 7.46
CA VAL A 113 -3.39 23.08 8.26
C VAL A 113 -3.87 24.52 8.15
N VAL A 114 -4.24 24.98 6.96
CA VAL A 114 -4.79 26.34 6.77
C VAL A 114 -6.14 26.52 7.46
N ASP A 115 -7.00 25.50 7.42
CA ASP A 115 -8.30 25.54 8.08
C ASP A 115 -8.13 25.63 9.62
N LEU A 116 -7.19 24.89 10.20
CA LEU A 116 -6.83 24.99 11.62
C LEU A 116 -6.26 26.37 12.00
N ILE A 117 -5.41 26.96 11.16
CA ILE A 117 -4.86 28.30 11.38
C ILE A 117 -5.97 29.36 11.33
N ARG A 118 -6.96 29.19 10.43
CA ARG A 118 -8.09 30.12 10.26
C ARG A 118 -9.13 30.01 11.37
N ALA A 119 -9.28 28.83 11.97
CA ALA A 119 -10.16 28.62 13.13
C ALA A 119 -9.72 29.46 14.35
N GLY A 120 -8.43 29.81 14.45
CA GLY A 120 -7.93 30.77 15.45
C GLY A 120 -8.41 32.20 15.14
N GLU A 121 -9.24 32.77 16.02
CA GLU A 121 -9.81 34.11 15.80
C GLU A 121 -8.81 35.25 16.06
N LYS A 122 -8.34 35.38 17.31
CA LYS A 122 -7.49 36.50 17.79
C LYS A 122 -6.04 36.10 18.04
N GLU A 123 -5.80 34.84 18.34
CA GLU A 123 -4.50 34.31 18.73
C GLU A 123 -4.27 32.95 18.07
N LEU A 124 -3.04 32.70 17.66
CA LEU A 124 -2.58 31.46 17.04
C LEU A 124 -1.36 30.95 17.80
N VAL A 125 -1.42 29.71 18.26
CA VAL A 125 -0.28 29.01 18.89
C VAL A 125 0.26 27.99 17.89
N LEU A 126 1.55 28.05 17.56
CA LEU A 126 2.22 27.09 16.69
C LEU A 126 3.36 26.41 17.45
N ALA A 127 3.46 25.08 17.34
CA ALA A 127 4.72 24.39 17.64
C ALA A 127 5.49 24.26 16.32
N VAL A 128 6.72 24.78 16.28
CA VAL A 128 7.53 24.80 15.06
C VAL A 128 8.94 24.27 15.28
N LEU A 129 9.47 23.61 14.26
CA LEU A 129 10.88 23.21 14.17
C LEU A 129 11.63 24.21 13.30
N SER A 130 12.65 24.86 13.84
CA SER A 130 13.57 25.63 12.99
C SER A 130 14.47 24.71 12.19
N VAL A 131 14.70 25.11 10.95
CA VAL A 131 15.70 24.51 10.06
C VAL A 131 16.88 25.49 9.90
N PRO A 132 18.10 24.99 9.62
CA PRO A 132 19.26 25.85 9.36
C PRO A 132 18.98 26.87 8.24
N ALA A 133 19.62 28.04 8.31
CA ALA A 133 19.43 29.14 7.36
C ALA A 133 19.60 28.69 5.88
N GLN A 134 20.51 27.76 5.62
CA GLN A 134 20.72 27.17 4.29
C GLN A 134 19.50 26.40 3.75
N GLU A 135 18.70 25.78 4.61
CA GLU A 135 17.43 25.13 4.24
C GLU A 135 16.25 26.11 4.18
N ALA A 136 16.32 27.20 4.94
CA ALA A 136 15.32 28.28 4.92
C ALA A 136 15.46 29.20 3.70
N GLU A 137 16.69 29.45 3.24
CA GLU A 137 17.01 30.30 2.08
C GLU A 137 16.68 29.63 0.75
N GLY A 138 16.69 28.29 0.68
CA GLY A 138 16.25 27.51 -0.50
C GLY A 138 14.76 27.65 -0.87
N LEU A 139 14.02 28.56 -0.22
CA LEU A 139 12.59 28.78 -0.38
C LEU A 139 12.23 30.12 -1.07
N GLU A 140 13.21 30.95 -1.46
CA GLU A 140 12.96 32.12 -2.35
C GLU A 140 13.62 31.99 -3.72
N ALA A 141 12.81 31.70 -4.73
CA ALA A 141 12.74 32.42 -6.00
C ALA A 141 11.70 31.72 -6.88
N GLY A 142 10.65 32.44 -7.25
CA GLY A 142 9.95 32.12 -8.49
C GLY A 142 10.79 32.63 -9.65
N ASP A 143 11.70 31.80 -10.15
CA ASP A 143 11.71 31.33 -11.55
C ASP A 143 12.90 30.34 -11.74
N GLU A 144 12.61 29.23 -12.41
CA GLU A 144 13.51 28.20 -12.96
C GLU A 144 14.86 27.87 -12.26
N GLY A 145 14.88 26.84 -11.42
CA GLY A 145 16.12 26.19 -10.98
C GLY A 145 15.91 25.22 -9.82
N ALA A 146 15.63 23.96 -10.15
CA ALA A 146 15.37 22.89 -9.19
C ALA A 146 16.45 22.79 -8.08
N ILE A 147 16.02 22.81 -6.81
CA ILE A 147 16.59 21.86 -5.85
C ILE A 147 16.12 20.51 -6.38
N ASN A 148 16.89 19.93 -7.29
CA ASN A 148 16.64 18.57 -7.74
C ASN A 148 16.63 17.72 -6.47
N PRO A 149 15.52 17.04 -6.16
CA PRO A 149 15.59 15.92 -5.23
C PRO A 149 16.74 15.06 -5.72
N THR A 150 17.73 14.79 -4.87
CA THR A 150 18.83 13.90 -5.27
C THR A 150 18.24 12.51 -5.30
N TYR A 151 17.67 12.16 -6.45
CA TYR A 151 17.05 10.88 -6.70
C TYR A 151 18.16 9.85 -6.93
N ASP A 152 18.04 8.70 -6.28
CA ASP A 152 18.88 7.55 -6.61
C ASP A 152 18.34 6.87 -7.87
N TYR A 153 19.07 7.03 -8.98
CA TYR A 153 18.75 6.38 -10.26
C TYR A 153 19.42 5.00 -10.42
N GLY A 154 20.17 4.56 -9.41
CA GLY A 154 20.86 3.27 -9.38
C GLY A 154 19.90 2.09 -9.19
N ASP A 155 18.75 2.32 -8.54
CA ASP A 155 17.71 1.30 -8.36
C ASP A 155 16.99 1.03 -9.69
N LYS A 156 17.38 -0.08 -10.32
CA LYS A 156 16.85 -0.53 -11.60
C LYS A 156 16.10 -1.84 -11.46
N GLN A 157 14.96 -1.91 -12.15
CA GLN A 157 14.13 -3.10 -12.25
C GLN A 157 13.87 -3.45 -13.72
N ALA A 158 13.74 -4.75 -14.00
CA ALA A 158 13.26 -5.19 -15.29
C ALA A 158 11.74 -4.92 -15.37
N VAL A 159 11.33 -4.10 -16.34
CA VAL A 159 9.92 -3.80 -16.56
C VAL A 159 9.50 -4.39 -17.90
N PRO A 160 8.56 -5.35 -17.95
CA PRO A 160 8.11 -5.99 -19.18
C PRO A 160 7.12 -5.10 -19.95
N ILE A 161 7.51 -3.86 -20.25
CA ILE A 161 6.71 -2.88 -21.00
C ILE A 161 6.88 -3.11 -22.51
N SER A 162 5.81 -2.98 -23.27
CA SER A 162 5.81 -3.10 -24.73
C SER A 162 4.81 -2.14 -25.37
N VAL A 163 5.01 -1.85 -26.65
CA VAL A 163 4.10 -1.09 -27.50
C VAL A 163 3.87 -1.94 -28.76
N PRO A 164 3.10 -3.04 -28.67
CA PRO A 164 3.02 -4.04 -29.74
C PRO A 164 2.27 -3.56 -30.98
N SER A 165 1.44 -2.51 -30.86
CA SER A 165 0.59 -2.05 -31.95
C SER A 165 0.28 -0.55 -31.89
N TYR A 166 -0.16 -0.03 -33.03
CA TYR A 166 -0.76 1.30 -33.15
C TYR A 166 -2.04 1.20 -33.99
N LYS A 167 -2.96 2.16 -33.81
CA LYS A 167 -4.19 2.24 -34.61
C LYS A 167 -4.52 3.69 -34.96
N GLN A 168 -5.20 3.89 -36.08
CA GLN A 168 -5.79 5.18 -36.41
C GLN A 168 -7.11 5.33 -35.66
N VAL A 169 -7.30 6.49 -35.04
CA VAL A 169 -8.51 6.86 -34.30
C VAL A 169 -9.04 8.16 -34.89
N GLU A 170 -10.35 8.24 -35.04
CA GLU A 170 -11.06 9.45 -35.44
C GLU A 170 -11.83 9.98 -34.23
N GLN A 171 -11.50 11.18 -33.76
CA GLN A 171 -12.12 11.82 -32.61
C GLN A 171 -12.34 13.31 -32.93
N HIS A 172 -13.54 13.81 -32.69
CA HIS A 172 -13.92 15.21 -33.01
C HIS A 172 -13.55 15.64 -34.46
N ALA A 173 -13.74 14.74 -35.44
CA ALA A 173 -13.36 14.92 -36.85
C ALA A 173 -11.85 15.07 -37.14
N GLU A 174 -10.97 14.82 -36.15
CA GLU A 174 -9.54 14.70 -36.36
C GLU A 174 -9.13 13.22 -36.42
N ARG A 175 -8.27 12.88 -37.39
CA ARG A 175 -7.63 11.56 -37.50
C ARG A 175 -6.21 11.61 -36.95
N PHE A 176 -5.90 10.75 -35.99
CA PHE A 176 -4.56 10.60 -35.45
C PHE A 176 -4.23 9.15 -35.11
N VAL A 177 -2.94 8.87 -34.96
CA VAL A 177 -2.44 7.56 -34.57
C VAL A 177 -2.24 7.51 -33.06
N VAL A 178 -2.77 6.46 -32.43
CA VAL A 178 -2.48 6.11 -31.03
C VAL A 178 -1.64 4.85 -30.97
N TYR A 179 -0.75 4.80 -29.98
CA TYR A 179 0.13 3.68 -29.69
C TYR A 179 -0.41 2.97 -28.45
N ASN A 180 -0.60 1.65 -28.55
CA ASN A 180 -1.15 0.87 -27.45
C ASN A 180 0.02 0.40 -26.58
N VAL A 181 0.09 0.90 -25.34
CA VAL A 181 1.15 0.56 -24.38
C VAL A 181 0.67 -0.60 -23.52
N PHE A 182 1.52 -1.61 -23.36
CA PHE A 182 1.27 -2.81 -22.59
C PHE A 182 2.36 -2.99 -21.54
N MET A 183 2.04 -3.60 -20.40
CA MET A 183 3.02 -4.07 -19.44
C MET A 183 2.68 -5.47 -18.95
N SER A 184 3.66 -6.37 -18.96
CA SER A 184 3.48 -7.80 -18.71
C SER A 184 2.41 -8.43 -19.61
N GLY A 185 2.18 -7.90 -20.82
CA GLY A 185 1.10 -8.32 -21.72
C GLY A 185 -0.29 -7.77 -21.37
N ARG A 186 -0.41 -6.81 -20.45
CA ARG A 186 -1.66 -6.09 -20.12
C ARG A 186 -1.65 -4.72 -20.78
N GLN A 187 -2.70 -4.33 -21.51
CA GLN A 187 -2.79 -2.97 -22.05
C GLN A 187 -2.99 -1.96 -20.91
N LEU A 188 -2.10 -0.97 -20.80
CA LEU A 188 -2.19 0.09 -19.80
C LEU A 188 -2.93 1.31 -20.36
N CYS A 189 -2.52 1.81 -21.52
CA CYS A 189 -3.15 2.97 -22.15
C CYS A 189 -3.03 2.97 -23.69
N SER A 190 -3.79 3.84 -24.34
CA SER A 190 -3.64 4.15 -25.77
C SER A 190 -3.40 5.65 -25.93
N LYS A 191 -2.19 6.04 -26.36
CA LYS A 191 -1.78 7.45 -26.34
C LYS A 191 -1.30 7.90 -27.71
N ARG A 192 -1.65 9.12 -28.12
CA ARG A 192 -1.08 9.74 -29.34
C ARG A 192 0.34 10.24 -29.03
N TYR A 193 1.18 10.34 -30.06
CA TYR A 193 2.59 10.76 -29.89
C TYR A 193 2.76 12.07 -29.08
N ARG A 194 1.83 13.03 -29.20
CA ARG A 194 1.89 14.30 -28.45
C ARG A 194 1.92 14.06 -26.93
N GLU A 195 1.20 13.05 -26.44
CA GLU A 195 1.14 12.72 -25.01
C GLU A 195 2.48 12.15 -24.52
N PHE A 196 3.16 11.32 -25.31
CA PHE A 196 4.54 10.89 -25.00
C PHE A 196 5.52 12.06 -24.96
N SER A 197 5.35 13.04 -25.85
CA SER A 197 6.15 14.26 -25.84
C SER A 197 5.90 15.12 -24.60
N ILE A 198 4.66 15.14 -24.09
CA ILE A 198 4.30 15.85 -22.85
C ILE A 198 4.90 15.11 -21.65
N LEU A 199 4.73 13.78 -21.58
CA LEU A 199 5.38 12.92 -20.57
C LEU A 199 6.89 13.21 -20.49
N HIS A 200 7.59 13.16 -21.63
CA HIS A 200 9.03 13.38 -21.67
C HIS A 200 9.44 14.76 -21.13
N GLN A 201 8.65 15.81 -21.41
CA GLN A 201 8.91 17.16 -20.91
C GLN A 201 8.67 17.26 -19.40
N ASN A 202 7.59 16.65 -18.91
CA ASN A 202 7.25 16.61 -17.50
C ASN A 202 8.31 15.84 -16.69
N LEU A 203 8.71 14.65 -17.16
CA LEU A 203 9.78 13.87 -16.53
C LEU A 203 11.13 14.60 -16.56
N LYS A 204 11.47 15.30 -17.65
CA LYS A 204 12.69 16.13 -17.70
C LYS A 204 12.66 17.29 -16.71
N ARG A 205 11.48 17.85 -16.44
CA ARG A 205 11.32 18.93 -15.47
C ARG A 205 11.47 18.42 -14.05
N GLU A 206 10.89 17.27 -13.74
CA GLU A 206 10.96 16.68 -12.39
C GLU A 206 12.33 16.05 -12.10
N PHE A 207 12.87 15.27 -13.04
CA PHE A 207 14.14 14.54 -12.89
C PHE A 207 15.26 15.20 -13.70
N ALA A 208 15.52 16.50 -13.49
CA ALA A 208 16.43 17.26 -14.34
C ALA A 208 17.89 16.76 -14.31
N THR A 209 18.29 16.06 -13.24
CA THR A 209 19.60 15.39 -13.12
C THR A 209 19.70 14.05 -13.85
N TYR A 210 18.58 13.47 -14.31
CA TYR A 210 18.59 12.22 -15.05
C TYR A 210 18.87 12.43 -16.55
N THR A 211 19.76 11.63 -17.10
CA THR A 211 20.03 11.64 -18.55
C THR A 211 19.03 10.77 -19.29
N PHE A 212 17.93 11.39 -19.74
CA PHE A 212 16.87 10.68 -20.46
C PHE A 212 17.32 10.13 -21.82
N PRO A 213 16.85 8.92 -22.20
CA PRO A 213 17.04 8.41 -23.56
C PRO A 213 16.32 9.32 -24.58
N LYS A 214 16.80 9.29 -25.82
CA LYS A 214 16.25 10.11 -26.90
C LYS A 214 14.84 9.66 -27.26
N LEU A 215 13.85 10.53 -27.07
CA LEU A 215 12.48 10.30 -27.54
C LEU A 215 12.46 10.40 -29.09
N PRO A 216 11.71 9.53 -29.80
CA PRO A 216 11.48 9.68 -31.24
C PRO A 216 11.00 11.10 -31.57
N GLY A 217 11.54 11.73 -32.61
CA GLY A 217 11.26 13.13 -32.93
C GLY A 217 9.88 13.39 -33.54
N LYS A 218 9.42 14.64 -33.48
CA LYS A 218 8.26 15.14 -34.22
C LYS A 218 8.60 15.23 -35.71
N TRP A 219 7.65 14.87 -36.56
CA TRP A 219 7.76 15.02 -38.01
C TRP A 219 6.61 15.92 -38.50
N PRO A 220 6.87 16.90 -39.38
CA PRO A 220 5.87 17.90 -39.78
C PRO A 220 4.84 17.36 -40.79
N PHE A 221 5.04 16.16 -41.34
CA PHE A 221 4.15 15.53 -42.32
C PHE A 221 3.54 14.24 -41.79
N SER A 222 2.52 13.72 -42.49
CA SER A 222 2.01 12.38 -42.23
C SER A 222 3.14 11.35 -42.36
N LEU A 223 3.17 10.41 -41.43
CA LEU A 223 4.15 9.34 -41.43
C LEU A 223 3.70 8.20 -42.35
N SER A 224 4.64 7.61 -43.09
CA SER A 224 4.42 6.31 -43.73
C SER A 224 4.27 5.19 -42.70
N GLU A 225 3.74 4.03 -43.09
CA GLU A 225 3.63 2.87 -42.20
C GLU A 225 4.98 2.44 -41.62
N GLN A 226 6.03 2.48 -42.44
CA GLN A 226 7.39 2.16 -42.00
C GLN A 226 7.89 3.16 -40.94
N GLN A 227 7.57 4.45 -41.10
CA GLN A 227 7.91 5.48 -40.12
C GLN A 227 7.06 5.37 -38.84
N LEU A 228 5.79 4.95 -38.95
CA LEU A 228 4.92 4.69 -37.80
C LEU A 228 5.42 3.51 -36.97
N ASP A 229 5.83 2.42 -37.61
CA ASP A 229 6.43 1.27 -36.91
C ASP A 229 7.81 1.60 -36.32
N ALA A 230 8.65 2.37 -37.02
CA ALA A 230 9.90 2.87 -36.47
C ALA A 230 9.66 3.73 -35.21
N ARG A 231 8.65 4.62 -35.24
CA ARG A 231 8.24 5.41 -34.08
C ARG A 231 7.71 4.52 -32.96
N ARG A 232 6.88 3.51 -33.27
CA ARG A 232 6.36 2.54 -32.29
C ARG A 232 7.50 1.86 -31.53
N ARG A 233 8.48 1.29 -32.24
CA ARG A 233 9.68 0.67 -31.63
C ARG A 233 10.46 1.66 -30.78
N GLY A 234 10.68 2.87 -31.28
CA GLY A 234 11.39 3.91 -30.52
C GLY A 234 10.65 4.38 -29.26
N LEU A 235 9.31 4.35 -29.25
CA LEU A 235 8.51 4.65 -28.05
C LEU A 235 8.58 3.49 -27.04
N GLU A 236 8.58 2.25 -27.51
CA GLU A 236 8.80 1.04 -26.70
C GLU A 236 10.16 1.09 -25.99
N GLU A 237 11.25 1.26 -26.75
CA GLU A 237 12.62 1.36 -26.20
C GLU A 237 12.77 2.54 -25.22
N TYR A 238 12.09 3.66 -25.49
CA TYR A 238 12.09 4.82 -24.59
C TYR A 238 11.43 4.47 -23.25
N LEU A 239 10.21 3.91 -23.29
CA LEU A 239 9.48 3.53 -22.09
C LEU A 239 10.19 2.43 -21.29
N GLU A 240 10.77 1.43 -21.96
CA GLU A 240 11.54 0.36 -21.32
C GLU A 240 12.71 0.94 -20.50
N ARG A 241 13.50 1.84 -21.09
CA ARG A 241 14.63 2.47 -20.40
C ARG A 241 14.20 3.37 -19.25
N VAL A 242 13.15 4.18 -19.45
CA VAL A 242 12.68 5.13 -18.43
C VAL A 242 12.01 4.41 -17.26
N CYS A 243 11.10 3.46 -17.53
CA CYS A 243 10.42 2.70 -16.49
C CYS A 243 11.36 1.73 -15.75
N SER A 244 12.49 1.35 -16.35
CA SER A 244 13.50 0.52 -15.66
C SER A 244 14.12 1.20 -14.45
N VAL A 245 14.11 2.54 -14.38
CA VAL A 245 14.60 3.29 -13.21
C VAL A 245 13.43 3.45 -12.24
N ARG A 246 13.50 2.77 -11.09
CA ARG A 246 12.34 2.59 -10.22
C ARG A 246 11.69 3.90 -9.80
N VAL A 247 12.48 4.87 -9.33
CA VAL A 247 11.99 6.18 -8.89
C VAL A 247 11.28 6.97 -10.00
N ILE A 248 11.63 6.74 -11.27
CA ILE A 248 10.98 7.38 -12.42
C ILE A 248 9.74 6.57 -12.85
N GLY A 249 9.87 5.24 -12.91
CA GLY A 249 8.78 4.33 -13.26
C GLY A 249 7.61 4.37 -12.27
N GLU A 250 7.90 4.60 -10.99
CA GLU A 250 6.91 4.69 -9.91
C GLU A 250 6.40 6.14 -9.68
N SER A 251 6.94 7.14 -10.38
CA SER A 251 6.55 8.55 -10.22
C SER A 251 5.09 8.81 -10.62
N ASP A 252 4.45 9.79 -9.96
CA ASP A 252 3.08 10.21 -10.27
C ASP A 252 2.91 10.60 -11.75
N ILE A 253 3.92 11.27 -12.33
CA ILE A 253 3.92 11.67 -13.74
C ILE A 253 3.86 10.44 -14.67
N MET A 254 4.60 9.38 -14.35
CA MET A 254 4.56 8.13 -15.11
C MET A 254 3.24 7.38 -14.89
N GLN A 255 2.76 7.30 -13.63
CA GLN A 255 1.48 6.67 -13.31
C GLN A 255 0.32 7.34 -14.06
N GLU A 256 0.28 8.67 -14.07
CA GLU A 256 -0.74 9.45 -14.76
C GLU A 256 -0.71 9.17 -16.28
N PHE A 257 0.47 9.11 -16.89
CA PHE A 257 0.59 8.80 -18.31
C PHE A 257 0.17 7.36 -18.67
N LEU A 258 0.57 6.40 -17.84
CA LEU A 258 0.23 4.99 -18.04
C LEU A 258 -1.22 4.69 -17.65
N SER A 259 -1.86 5.54 -16.86
CA SER A 259 -3.30 5.52 -16.66
C SER A 259 -4.03 6.01 -17.92
N GLU A 260 -5.22 5.46 -18.18
CA GLU A 260 -6.07 6.03 -19.19
C GLU A 260 -6.68 7.33 -18.68
N SER A 261 -6.38 8.44 -19.35
CA SER A 261 -6.97 9.74 -19.04
C SER A 261 -8.49 9.69 -19.25
N ASP A 262 -9.23 9.91 -18.17
CA ASP A 262 -10.70 9.80 -18.05
C ASP A 262 -11.49 10.80 -18.91
N GLU A 263 -10.85 11.76 -19.60
CA GLU A 263 -11.56 12.91 -20.18
C GLU A 263 -12.43 12.61 -21.42
N ASN A 264 -12.41 11.41 -22.00
CA ASN A 264 -13.15 11.19 -23.25
C ASN A 264 -13.85 9.85 -23.45
N TYR A 265 -13.97 9.01 -22.42
CA TYR A 265 -14.74 7.77 -22.54
C TYR A 265 -15.72 7.61 -21.39
N ASN A 266 -16.99 7.92 -21.67
CA ASN A 266 -18.12 7.27 -21.00
C ASN A 266 -17.77 5.77 -20.88
N GLY A 267 -17.76 5.21 -19.66
CA GLY A 267 -17.22 3.87 -19.33
C GLY A 267 -17.79 2.69 -20.13
N VAL A 268 -17.41 2.58 -21.40
CA VAL A 268 -17.92 1.60 -22.38
C VAL A 268 -16.76 0.88 -23.09
N SER A 269 -15.51 1.22 -22.80
CA SER A 269 -14.38 0.47 -23.36
C SER A 269 -14.22 -0.86 -22.63
N ASP A 270 -14.22 -1.95 -23.39
CA ASP A 270 -13.90 -3.27 -22.86
C ASP A 270 -12.39 -3.40 -22.61
N VAL A 271 -12.05 -4.12 -21.56
CA VAL A 271 -10.69 -4.49 -21.17
C VAL A 271 -10.63 -5.97 -20.81
N GLU A 272 -9.44 -6.55 -20.90
CA GLU A 272 -9.19 -7.93 -20.52
C GLU A 272 -8.47 -7.97 -19.16
N LEU A 273 -9.18 -8.43 -18.13
CA LEU A 273 -8.60 -8.67 -16.81
C LEU A 273 -8.15 -10.12 -16.71
N ARG A 274 -6.88 -10.33 -16.37
CA ARG A 274 -6.40 -11.66 -15.98
C ARG A 274 -6.65 -11.87 -14.50
N ILE A 275 -7.12 -13.05 -14.13
CA ILE A 275 -7.42 -13.44 -12.75
C ILE A 275 -6.71 -14.77 -12.48
N ALA A 276 -5.93 -14.82 -11.39
CA ALA A 276 -5.25 -16.02 -10.96
C ALA A 276 -6.27 -16.98 -10.33
N LEU A 277 -6.21 -18.24 -10.76
CA LEU A 277 -7.03 -19.31 -10.19
C LEU A 277 -6.24 -20.07 -9.12
N PRO A 278 -6.91 -20.78 -8.19
CA PRO A 278 -6.24 -21.51 -7.11
C PRO A 278 -5.19 -22.53 -7.58
N ASP A 279 -5.36 -23.09 -8.77
CA ASP A 279 -4.44 -24.06 -9.40
C ASP A 279 -3.23 -23.41 -10.10
N LYS A 280 -3.00 -22.10 -9.87
CA LYS A 280 -1.93 -21.28 -10.46
C LYS A 280 -2.09 -20.99 -11.95
N THR A 281 -3.18 -21.46 -12.56
CA THR A 281 -3.53 -21.01 -13.91
C THR A 281 -4.09 -19.60 -13.86
N THR A 282 -4.21 -18.96 -15.03
CA THR A 282 -4.76 -17.62 -15.16
C THR A 282 -5.87 -17.65 -16.19
N ILE A 283 -6.99 -17.01 -15.87
CA ILE A 283 -8.12 -16.84 -16.78
C ILE A 283 -8.32 -15.36 -17.09
N SER A 284 -8.52 -15.05 -18.36
CA SER A 284 -8.87 -13.71 -18.78
C SER A 284 -10.38 -13.52 -18.83
N VAL A 285 -10.92 -12.42 -18.33
CA VAL A 285 -12.32 -12.01 -18.53
C VAL A 285 -12.38 -10.68 -19.25
N ARG A 286 -13.28 -10.56 -20.23
CA ARG A 286 -13.52 -9.31 -20.95
C ARG A 286 -14.66 -8.56 -20.27
N ILE A 287 -14.37 -7.40 -19.72
CA ILE A 287 -15.29 -6.60 -18.90
C ILE A 287 -15.19 -5.12 -19.26
N ARG A 288 -16.12 -4.29 -18.82
CA ARG A 288 -16.00 -2.83 -18.98
C ARG A 288 -15.10 -2.26 -17.90
N LYS A 289 -14.34 -1.21 -18.20
CA LYS A 289 -13.41 -0.58 -17.24
C LYS A 289 -14.04 -0.15 -15.92
N ASN A 290 -15.31 0.25 -15.96
CA ASN A 290 -16.11 0.65 -14.81
C ASN A 290 -16.93 -0.52 -14.21
N SER A 291 -16.64 -1.76 -14.59
CA SER A 291 -17.31 -2.91 -13.99
C SER A 291 -16.92 -3.04 -12.53
N THR A 292 -17.92 -3.23 -11.68
CA THR A 292 -17.72 -3.46 -10.25
C THR A 292 -17.21 -4.87 -10.00
N THR A 293 -16.69 -5.13 -8.79
CA THR A 293 -16.26 -6.46 -8.35
C THR A 293 -17.31 -7.53 -8.62
N ASP A 294 -18.58 -7.27 -8.31
CA ASP A 294 -19.67 -8.21 -8.56
C ASP A 294 -19.83 -8.55 -10.04
N GLN A 295 -19.78 -7.56 -10.92
CA GLN A 295 -19.93 -7.77 -12.36
C GLN A 295 -18.76 -8.59 -12.93
N VAL A 296 -17.53 -8.32 -12.45
CA VAL A 296 -16.34 -9.10 -12.82
C VAL A 296 -16.47 -10.53 -12.30
N TYR A 297 -16.92 -10.71 -11.06
CA TYR A 297 -17.09 -12.02 -10.43
C TYR A 297 -18.16 -12.87 -11.15
N GLN A 298 -19.31 -12.30 -11.49
CA GLN A 298 -20.34 -12.99 -12.27
C GLN A 298 -19.82 -13.44 -13.65
N THR A 299 -19.06 -12.58 -14.32
CA THR A 299 -18.44 -12.91 -15.61
C THR A 299 -17.43 -14.05 -15.46
N LEU A 300 -16.64 -14.04 -14.39
CA LEU A 300 -15.68 -15.09 -14.07
C LEU A 300 -16.38 -16.43 -13.79
N MET A 301 -17.42 -16.44 -12.95
CA MET A 301 -18.19 -17.65 -12.60
C MET A 301 -18.71 -18.37 -13.85
N MET A 302 -19.31 -17.61 -14.77
CA MET A 302 -19.83 -18.15 -16.04
C MET A 302 -18.70 -18.70 -16.92
N LYS A 303 -17.54 -18.03 -16.94
CA LYS A 303 -16.40 -18.46 -17.77
C LYS A 303 -15.69 -19.69 -17.22
N VAL A 304 -15.63 -19.82 -15.89
CA VAL A 304 -15.01 -20.97 -15.20
C VAL A 304 -15.98 -22.16 -15.13
N GLY A 305 -17.29 -21.94 -15.19
CA GLY A 305 -18.30 -22.98 -15.03
C GLY A 305 -18.61 -23.30 -13.56
N MET A 306 -18.54 -22.30 -12.67
CA MET A 306 -18.89 -22.45 -11.27
C MET A 306 -20.41 -22.49 -11.11
N ASP A 307 -20.92 -23.47 -10.36
CA ASP A 307 -22.32 -23.45 -9.94
C ASP A 307 -22.55 -22.41 -8.82
N SER A 308 -23.83 -22.11 -8.54
CA SER A 308 -24.22 -21.10 -7.56
C SER A 308 -23.85 -21.47 -6.12
N ILE A 309 -23.72 -22.77 -5.81
CA ILE A 309 -23.35 -23.24 -4.47
C ILE A 309 -21.87 -22.96 -4.24
N MET A 310 -21.00 -23.45 -5.15
CA MET A 310 -19.57 -23.19 -5.13
C MET A 310 -19.28 -21.68 -5.09
N ALA A 311 -19.96 -20.90 -5.95
CA ALA A 311 -19.75 -19.45 -5.98
C ALA A 311 -20.02 -18.75 -4.65
N SER A 312 -20.92 -19.26 -3.80
CA SER A 312 -21.18 -18.67 -2.48
C SER A 312 -20.03 -18.82 -1.46
N TYR A 313 -18.97 -19.58 -1.80
CA TYR A 313 -17.81 -19.85 -0.96
C TYR A 313 -16.48 -19.41 -1.59
N PHE A 314 -16.53 -18.63 -2.67
CA PHE A 314 -15.35 -18.05 -3.31
C PHE A 314 -15.56 -16.56 -3.52
N ALA A 315 -14.47 -15.80 -3.58
CA ALA A 315 -14.53 -14.37 -3.88
C ALA A 315 -13.31 -13.92 -4.69
N LEU A 316 -13.38 -12.70 -5.21
CA LEU A 316 -12.23 -12.01 -5.78
C LEU A 316 -11.41 -11.33 -4.69
N PHE A 317 -10.09 -11.46 -4.82
CA PHE A 317 -9.11 -10.90 -3.91
C PHE A 317 -8.09 -10.07 -4.70
N GLU A 318 -7.59 -9.01 -4.07
CA GLU A 318 -6.35 -8.36 -4.45
C GLU A 318 -5.18 -9.05 -3.74
N VAL A 319 -4.11 -9.32 -4.49
CA VAL A 319 -2.84 -9.82 -3.97
C VAL A 319 -1.90 -8.64 -3.76
N ILE A 320 -1.47 -8.43 -2.51
CA ILE A 320 -0.65 -7.31 -2.06
C ILE A 320 0.70 -7.85 -1.58
N ASN A 321 1.81 -7.23 -2.01
CA ASN A 321 3.18 -7.59 -1.60
C ASN A 321 3.47 -9.10 -1.71
N GLN A 322 2.94 -9.74 -2.76
CA GLN A 322 3.11 -11.17 -3.12
C GLN A 322 2.52 -12.21 -2.14
N SER A 323 2.20 -11.83 -0.92
CA SER A 323 1.90 -12.78 0.17
C SER A 323 0.54 -12.52 0.81
N PHE A 324 0.18 -11.25 1.02
CA PHE A 324 -1.07 -10.89 1.63
C PHE A 324 -2.18 -10.79 0.58
N VAL A 325 -3.40 -11.18 0.97
CA VAL A 325 -4.58 -11.09 0.11
C VAL A 325 -5.71 -10.44 0.87
N ARG A 326 -6.38 -9.48 0.24
CA ARG A 326 -7.62 -8.89 0.76
C ARG A 326 -8.77 -9.16 -0.18
N LYS A 327 -9.96 -9.41 0.37
CA LYS A 327 -11.17 -9.54 -0.43
C LYS A 327 -11.52 -8.18 -1.03
N LEU A 328 -11.98 -8.20 -2.28
CA LEU A 328 -12.53 -7.00 -2.92
C LEU A 328 -13.97 -6.78 -2.48
N ALA A 329 -14.28 -5.54 -2.10
CA ALA A 329 -15.64 -5.14 -1.80
C ALA A 329 -16.49 -5.09 -3.08
N PRO A 330 -17.80 -5.34 -3.00
CA PRO A 330 -18.70 -5.44 -4.16
C PRO A 330 -18.68 -4.22 -5.09
N ASN A 331 -18.47 -3.04 -4.53
CA ASN A 331 -18.49 -1.73 -5.20
C ASN A 331 -17.10 -1.23 -5.63
N GLU A 332 -16.02 -1.95 -5.36
CA GLU A 332 -14.70 -1.65 -5.91
C GLU A 332 -14.67 -1.88 -7.44
N PHE A 333 -13.68 -1.29 -8.12
CA PHE A 333 -13.47 -1.43 -9.56
C PHE A 333 -12.18 -2.21 -9.83
N PRO A 334 -12.25 -3.53 -10.08
CA PRO A 334 -11.05 -4.37 -10.24
C PRO A 334 -10.08 -3.90 -11.33
N HIS A 335 -10.59 -3.24 -12.38
CA HIS A 335 -9.73 -2.66 -13.41
C HIS A 335 -8.79 -1.57 -12.86
N LYS A 336 -9.26 -0.71 -11.94
CA LYS A 336 -8.42 0.33 -11.34
C LYS A 336 -7.23 -0.29 -10.60
N LEU A 337 -7.50 -1.31 -9.78
CA LEU A 337 -6.47 -2.05 -9.03
C LEU A 337 -5.52 -2.80 -9.98
N TYR A 338 -6.06 -3.40 -11.04
CA TYR A 338 -5.31 -4.17 -12.01
C TYR A 338 -4.31 -3.33 -12.82
N VAL A 339 -4.65 -2.05 -13.06
CA VAL A 339 -3.75 -1.08 -13.69
C VAL A 339 -2.79 -0.50 -12.66
N GLN A 340 -3.25 -0.05 -11.49
CA GLN A 340 -2.37 0.59 -10.48
C GLN A 340 -1.25 -0.34 -9.98
N ASN A 341 -1.49 -1.65 -9.91
CA ASN A 341 -0.51 -2.63 -9.42
C ASN A 341 0.32 -3.29 -10.52
N TYR A 342 0.61 -2.62 -11.64
CA TYR A 342 1.43 -3.21 -12.71
C TYR A 342 2.88 -3.48 -12.29
N THR A 343 3.40 -2.76 -11.28
CA THR A 343 4.75 -2.93 -10.70
C THR A 343 4.82 -4.03 -9.64
N SER A 344 3.66 -4.52 -9.16
CA SER A 344 3.64 -5.59 -8.16
C SER A 344 4.25 -6.86 -8.76
N ALA A 345 5.31 -7.35 -8.12
CA ALA A 345 6.19 -8.44 -8.57
C ALA A 345 5.54 -9.83 -8.77
N VAL A 346 4.21 -9.94 -8.81
CA VAL A 346 3.50 -11.16 -9.19
C VAL A 346 3.37 -11.20 -10.72
N PRO A 347 3.99 -12.17 -11.42
CA PRO A 347 3.84 -12.30 -12.86
C PRO A 347 2.37 -12.50 -13.25
N GLY A 348 1.82 -11.60 -14.05
CA GLY A 348 0.56 -11.85 -14.78
C GLY A 348 -0.71 -11.18 -14.22
N THR A 349 -0.96 -11.15 -12.90
CA THR A 349 -2.16 -10.50 -12.30
C THR A 349 -2.00 -10.19 -10.80
N CYS A 350 -2.66 -9.13 -10.32
CA CYS A 350 -2.86 -8.85 -8.88
C CYS A 350 -4.26 -9.27 -8.39
N LEU A 351 -5.09 -9.87 -9.26
CA LEU A 351 -6.43 -10.33 -8.94
C LEU A 351 -6.42 -11.86 -8.83
N ALA A 352 -7.02 -12.40 -7.77
CA ALA A 352 -7.10 -13.84 -7.54
C ALA A 352 -8.51 -14.27 -7.14
N LEU A 353 -8.94 -15.42 -7.67
CA LEU A 353 -10.07 -16.16 -7.13
C LEU A 353 -9.57 -17.01 -5.95
N ARG A 354 -10.15 -16.84 -4.76
CA ARG A 354 -9.82 -17.66 -3.60
C ARG A 354 -11.08 -18.10 -2.86
N LYS A 355 -10.94 -19.19 -2.09
CA LYS A 355 -11.96 -19.65 -1.14
C LYS A 355 -12.19 -18.56 -0.09
N TRP A 356 -13.46 -18.20 0.12
CA TRP A 356 -13.93 -17.26 1.13
C TRP A 356 -14.80 -17.99 2.16
N LEU A 357 -14.11 -18.75 3.01
CA LEU A 357 -14.72 -19.63 3.99
C LEU A 357 -13.72 -19.94 5.10
N PHE A 358 -14.17 -19.91 6.35
CA PHE A 358 -13.36 -20.27 7.52
C PHE A 358 -13.69 -21.68 8.05
N SER A 359 -14.96 -22.07 7.98
CA SER A 359 -15.50 -23.33 8.49
C SER A 359 -15.15 -24.54 7.62
N THR A 360 -14.61 -25.58 8.24
CA THR A 360 -14.27 -26.84 7.55
C THR A 360 -15.51 -27.69 7.22
N GLU A 361 -16.60 -27.58 7.99
CA GLU A 361 -17.84 -28.33 7.75
C GLU A 361 -18.60 -27.79 6.55
N GLU A 362 -18.57 -26.47 6.34
CA GLU A 362 -19.15 -25.86 5.15
C GLU A 362 -18.33 -26.20 3.90
N GLU A 363 -17.01 -26.34 4.05
CA GLU A 363 -16.13 -26.75 2.95
C GLU A 363 -16.44 -28.18 2.53
N GLU A 364 -16.82 -29.03 3.48
CA GLU A 364 -17.20 -30.41 3.22
C GLU A 364 -18.49 -30.53 2.40
N LEU A 365 -19.36 -29.51 2.41
CA LEU A 365 -20.53 -29.46 1.51
C LEU A 365 -20.13 -29.35 0.04
N LEU A 366 -18.91 -28.90 -0.24
CA LEU A 366 -18.35 -28.79 -1.59
C LEU A 366 -17.63 -30.06 -2.07
N ARG A 367 -17.56 -31.11 -1.24
CA ARG A 367 -16.75 -32.31 -1.51
C ARG A 367 -17.09 -33.02 -2.82
N ASP A 368 -18.36 -32.97 -3.22
CA ASP A 368 -18.87 -33.67 -4.41
C ASP A 368 -18.78 -32.80 -5.68
N ASN A 369 -18.52 -31.48 -5.51
CA ASN A 369 -18.20 -30.61 -6.64
C ASN A 369 -16.70 -30.74 -6.95
N LEU A 370 -16.39 -31.44 -8.06
CA LEU A 370 -15.02 -31.71 -8.49
C LEU A 370 -14.17 -30.45 -8.68
N LEU A 371 -14.77 -29.36 -9.18
CA LEU A 371 -14.07 -28.10 -9.39
C LEU A 371 -13.77 -27.39 -8.06
N ALA A 372 -14.71 -27.40 -7.12
CA ALA A 372 -14.51 -26.85 -5.79
C ALA A 372 -13.45 -27.65 -5.01
N LEU A 373 -13.50 -28.99 -5.07
CA LEU A 373 -12.50 -29.88 -4.49
C LEU A 373 -11.11 -29.60 -5.07
N HIS A 374 -11.02 -29.45 -6.39
CA HIS A 374 -9.80 -29.11 -7.11
C HIS A 374 -9.20 -27.78 -6.62
N TYR A 375 -10.02 -26.72 -6.53
CA TYR A 375 -9.57 -25.41 -6.08
C TYR A 375 -9.20 -25.37 -4.59
N CYS A 376 -9.96 -26.03 -3.72
CA CYS A 376 -9.62 -26.14 -2.30
C CYS A 376 -8.27 -26.86 -2.12
N PHE A 377 -8.03 -27.93 -2.89
CA PHE A 377 -6.78 -28.69 -2.85
C PHE A 377 -5.57 -27.84 -3.24
N TYR A 378 -5.62 -27.12 -4.37
CA TYR A 378 -4.47 -26.33 -4.80
C TYR A 378 -4.24 -25.07 -3.96
N GLN A 379 -5.30 -24.45 -3.43
CA GLN A 379 -5.13 -23.37 -2.46
C GLN A 379 -4.45 -23.90 -1.19
N ALA A 380 -4.89 -25.05 -0.67
CA ALA A 380 -4.27 -25.68 0.49
C ALA A 380 -2.79 -26.04 0.27
N LEU A 381 -2.42 -26.53 -0.92
CA LEU A 381 -1.02 -26.76 -1.28
C LEU A 381 -0.19 -25.46 -1.26
N ASP A 382 -0.76 -24.35 -1.72
CA ASP A 382 -0.09 -23.05 -1.71
C ASP A 382 0.10 -22.53 -0.28
N ASP A 383 -0.93 -22.64 0.56
CA ASP A 383 -0.90 -22.21 1.96
C ASP A 383 0.10 -23.06 2.78
N VAL A 384 0.21 -24.37 2.52
CA VAL A 384 1.28 -25.24 3.06
C VAL A 384 2.66 -24.78 2.59
N LYS A 385 2.82 -24.52 1.29
CA LYS A 385 4.11 -24.08 0.72
C LYS A 385 4.58 -22.75 1.32
N LYS A 386 3.64 -21.85 1.65
CA LYS A 386 3.89 -20.57 2.31
C LYS A 386 4.16 -20.70 3.82
N GLY A 387 4.02 -21.89 4.39
CA GLY A 387 4.21 -22.14 5.82
C GLY A 387 3.07 -21.65 6.70
N PHE A 388 1.89 -21.37 6.12
CA PHE A 388 0.71 -20.94 6.88
C PHE A 388 0.06 -22.09 7.65
N ILE A 389 0.32 -23.33 7.24
CA ILE A 389 -0.24 -24.54 7.86
C ILE A 389 0.91 -25.39 8.40
N LYS A 390 0.87 -25.70 9.70
CA LYS A 390 1.90 -26.52 10.35
C LYS A 390 1.62 -28.01 10.11
N MET A 391 2.60 -28.72 9.57
CA MET A 391 2.46 -30.13 9.15
C MET A 391 3.17 -31.15 10.05
N GLU A 392 3.67 -30.76 11.23
CA GLU A 392 4.70 -31.50 11.98
C GLU A 392 4.44 -33.02 12.10
N ASP A 393 3.25 -33.43 12.55
CA ASP A 393 2.93 -34.87 12.72
C ASP A 393 2.59 -35.61 11.42
N ASN A 394 2.20 -34.89 10.36
CA ASN A 394 1.59 -35.46 9.15
C ASN A 394 2.39 -35.22 7.85
N SER A 395 3.58 -34.59 7.93
CA SER A 395 4.32 -34.09 6.78
C SER A 395 4.57 -35.14 5.69
N TYR A 396 5.03 -36.33 6.06
CA TYR A 396 5.31 -37.42 5.09
C TYR A 396 4.03 -37.91 4.38
N GLN A 397 2.95 -38.11 5.13
CA GLN A 397 1.69 -38.57 4.57
C GLN A 397 1.06 -37.51 3.65
N LEU A 398 1.06 -36.24 4.07
CA LEU A 398 0.57 -35.12 3.27
C LEU A 398 1.36 -34.97 1.97
N GLN A 399 2.70 -35.06 2.03
CA GLN A 399 3.54 -35.03 0.84
C GLN A 399 3.18 -36.14 -0.15
N LYS A 400 3.08 -37.39 0.33
CA LYS A 400 2.70 -38.54 -0.51
C LYS A 400 1.32 -38.37 -1.15
N LEU A 401 0.34 -37.88 -0.38
CA LEU A 401 -1.02 -37.62 -0.88
C LEU A 401 -1.03 -36.50 -1.95
N ALA A 402 -0.23 -35.46 -1.77
CA ALA A 402 -0.07 -34.37 -2.73
C ALA A 402 0.54 -34.86 -4.05
N GLU A 403 1.65 -35.62 -3.99
CA GLU A 403 2.32 -36.21 -5.16
C GLU A 403 1.38 -37.14 -5.95
N GLN A 404 0.56 -37.92 -5.23
CA GLN A 404 -0.43 -38.82 -5.83
C GLN A 404 -1.73 -38.10 -6.26
N ARG A 405 -1.84 -36.78 -6.04
CA ARG A 405 -3.05 -35.97 -6.29
C ARG A 405 -4.32 -36.56 -5.67
N LYS A 406 -4.19 -37.16 -4.48
CA LYS A 406 -5.32 -37.71 -3.71
C LYS A 406 -6.04 -36.59 -2.95
N MET A 407 -6.73 -35.71 -3.70
CA MET A 407 -7.27 -34.44 -3.21
C MET A 407 -8.16 -34.58 -1.97
N THR A 408 -9.14 -35.48 -1.99
CA THR A 408 -10.07 -35.69 -0.87
C THR A 408 -9.32 -36.12 0.39
N ALA A 409 -8.47 -37.15 0.29
CA ALA A 409 -7.71 -37.64 1.43
C ALA A 409 -6.69 -36.61 1.96
N TYR A 410 -6.08 -35.83 1.06
CA TYR A 410 -5.18 -34.74 1.44
C TYR A 410 -5.92 -33.68 2.25
N LEU A 411 -7.06 -33.19 1.76
CA LEU A 411 -7.87 -32.17 2.46
C LEU A 411 -8.44 -32.70 3.78
N SER A 412 -8.91 -33.96 3.81
CA SER A 412 -9.40 -34.57 5.06
C SER A 412 -8.33 -34.60 6.15
N LEU A 413 -7.07 -34.87 5.79
CA LEU A 413 -5.96 -34.86 6.74
C LEU A 413 -5.52 -33.44 7.13
N LEU A 414 -5.48 -32.52 6.16
CA LEU A 414 -4.96 -31.18 6.38
C LEU A 414 -5.91 -30.30 7.22
N ARG A 415 -7.23 -30.55 7.17
CA ARG A 415 -8.23 -29.78 7.94
C ARG A 415 -8.06 -29.88 9.46
N SER A 416 -7.34 -30.87 9.97
CA SER A 416 -7.02 -30.97 11.40
C SER A 416 -5.68 -30.32 11.77
N CYS A 417 -4.92 -29.82 10.80
CA CYS A 417 -3.65 -29.14 11.04
C CYS A 417 -3.85 -27.70 11.52
N GLU A 418 -2.95 -27.23 12.39
CA GLU A 418 -2.94 -25.84 12.85
C GLU A 418 -2.68 -24.89 11.68
N GLY A 419 -3.46 -23.81 11.60
CA GLY A 419 -3.36 -22.79 10.56
C GLY A 419 -4.24 -23.05 9.32
N TYR A 420 -4.90 -24.22 9.22
CA TYR A 420 -5.84 -24.45 8.12
C TYR A 420 -7.04 -23.50 8.22
N ASN A 421 -7.33 -22.76 7.14
CA ASN A 421 -8.32 -21.68 7.09
C ASN A 421 -8.08 -20.55 8.11
N GLU A 422 -6.82 -20.33 8.51
CA GLU A 422 -6.43 -19.17 9.32
C GLU A 422 -5.89 -18.07 8.40
N LEU A 423 -6.44 -16.86 8.54
CA LEU A 423 -6.02 -15.69 7.79
C LEU A 423 -5.08 -14.83 8.64
N LEU A 424 -3.87 -14.59 8.14
CA LEU A 424 -2.86 -13.74 8.77
C LEU A 424 -2.84 -12.34 8.15
N PHE A 425 -2.84 -11.30 8.98
CA PHE A 425 -2.66 -9.91 8.56
C PHE A 425 -1.20 -9.48 8.72
N PRO A 426 -0.73 -8.49 7.94
CA PRO A 426 0.57 -7.86 8.16
C PRO A 426 0.70 -7.32 9.58
N HIS A 427 1.92 -7.34 10.12
CA HIS A 427 2.20 -6.83 11.45
C HIS A 427 1.80 -5.35 11.57
N CYS A 428 1.18 -4.99 12.68
CA CYS A 428 0.67 -3.64 12.92
C CYS A 428 0.72 -3.26 14.40
N SER A 429 0.66 -1.97 14.71
CA SER A 429 0.60 -1.49 16.08
C SER A 429 -0.75 -1.81 16.73
N CYS A 430 -0.74 -2.01 18.05
CA CYS A 430 -1.92 -2.34 18.84
C CYS A 430 -1.82 -1.71 20.23
N ASP A 431 -2.89 -1.10 20.71
CA ASP A 431 -2.93 -0.38 22.00
C ASP A 431 -2.74 -1.28 23.23
N SER A 432 -2.91 -2.60 23.06
CA SER A 432 -2.64 -3.60 24.08
C SER A 432 -1.14 -3.85 24.28
N ARG A 433 -0.28 -3.29 23.42
CA ARG A 433 1.19 -3.32 23.58
C ARG A 433 1.77 -1.91 23.61
N ARG A 434 2.73 -1.70 24.52
CA ARG A 434 3.48 -0.43 24.62
C ARG A 434 4.66 -0.34 23.66
N LYS A 435 5.18 -1.48 23.20
CA LYS A 435 6.34 -1.62 22.31
C LYS A 435 6.13 -2.81 21.39
N GLY A 436 6.64 -2.71 20.16
CA GLY A 436 6.47 -3.74 19.14
C GLY A 436 5.07 -3.75 18.52
N HIS A 437 4.88 -4.65 17.57
CA HIS A 437 3.65 -4.84 16.81
C HIS A 437 2.94 -6.15 17.20
N VAL A 438 1.83 -6.42 16.54
CA VAL A 438 1.13 -7.71 16.55
C VAL A 438 0.88 -8.19 15.12
N ILE A 439 0.96 -9.50 14.91
CA ILE A 439 0.40 -10.19 13.75
C ILE A 439 -0.93 -10.78 14.20
N THR A 440 -2.01 -10.41 13.50
CA THR A 440 -3.35 -10.89 13.84
C THR A 440 -3.69 -12.11 13.00
N ALA A 441 -4.27 -13.13 13.63
CA ALA A 441 -4.73 -14.34 12.96
C ALA A 441 -6.23 -14.56 13.19
N ILE A 442 -7.00 -14.74 12.12
CA ILE A 442 -8.45 -14.98 12.18
C ILE A 442 -8.75 -16.38 11.66
N SER A 443 -9.37 -17.21 12.50
CA SER A 443 -9.84 -18.56 12.13
C SER A 443 -11.27 -18.78 12.62
N ILE A 444 -11.92 -19.86 12.18
CA ILE A 444 -13.25 -20.21 12.69
C ILE A 444 -13.25 -20.57 14.19
N GLN A 445 -12.09 -20.94 14.75
CA GLN A 445 -11.95 -21.31 16.16
C GLN A 445 -11.63 -20.10 17.04
N HIS A 446 -10.71 -19.23 16.63
CA HIS A 446 -10.22 -18.14 17.48
C HIS A 446 -9.79 -16.92 16.68
N PHE A 447 -9.73 -15.79 17.37
CA PHE A 447 -8.94 -14.63 16.97
C PHE A 447 -7.65 -14.56 17.78
N LYS A 448 -6.48 -14.34 17.17
CA LYS A 448 -5.19 -14.29 17.88
C LYS A 448 -4.45 -12.99 17.61
N LEU A 449 -3.75 -12.51 18.63
CA LEU A 449 -2.71 -11.48 18.56
C LEU A 449 -1.38 -12.13 18.90
N HIS A 450 -0.53 -12.32 17.89
CA HIS A 450 0.84 -12.78 18.07
C HIS A 450 1.76 -11.58 18.16
N ALA A 451 2.40 -11.39 19.30
CA ALA A 451 3.40 -10.36 19.48
C ALA A 451 4.54 -10.49 18.47
N CYS A 452 5.01 -9.34 17.97
CA CYS A 452 6.20 -9.26 17.14
C CYS A 452 6.91 -7.92 17.36
N THR A 453 8.14 -7.81 16.88
CA THR A 453 8.87 -6.55 16.82
C THR A 453 8.28 -5.61 15.75
N GLU A 454 8.72 -4.35 15.71
CA GLU A 454 8.24 -3.37 14.74
C GLU A 454 8.58 -3.73 13.29
N ASP A 455 9.61 -4.55 13.07
CA ASP A 455 10.00 -5.15 11.78
C ASP A 455 9.27 -6.48 11.48
N GLY A 456 8.39 -6.94 12.37
CA GLY A 456 7.56 -8.14 12.16
C GLY A 456 8.18 -9.46 12.62
N THR A 457 9.30 -9.44 13.34
CA THR A 457 9.91 -10.66 13.91
C THR A 457 9.07 -11.18 15.09
N LEU A 458 8.62 -12.44 15.01
CA LEU A 458 7.73 -13.05 16.00
C LEU A 458 8.35 -13.17 17.41
N GLU A 459 7.54 -12.88 18.43
CA GLU A 459 7.87 -13.09 19.85
C GLU A 459 7.06 -14.26 20.43
N ASN A 460 7.42 -14.76 21.62
CA ASN A 460 6.73 -15.92 22.21
C ASN A 460 5.31 -15.62 22.72
N GLN A 461 4.93 -14.35 22.87
CA GLN A 461 3.64 -14.00 23.44
C GLN A 461 2.52 -14.08 22.40
N VAL A 462 1.56 -14.96 22.64
CA VAL A 462 0.34 -15.06 21.83
C VAL A 462 -0.87 -14.94 22.75
N ILE A 463 -1.81 -14.05 22.39
CA ILE A 463 -3.10 -13.93 23.06
C ILE A 463 -4.16 -14.44 22.11
N ALA A 464 -4.83 -15.53 22.49
CA ALA A 464 -5.98 -16.04 21.76
C ALA A 464 -7.27 -15.60 22.45
N PHE A 465 -8.28 -15.31 21.64
CA PHE A 465 -9.63 -14.94 22.05
C PHE A 465 -10.63 -15.91 21.44
N GLU A 466 -11.51 -16.43 22.28
CA GLU A 466 -12.63 -17.24 21.83
C GLU A 466 -13.72 -16.34 21.25
N TRP A 467 -14.41 -16.80 20.21
CA TRP A 467 -15.50 -16.04 19.61
C TRP A 467 -16.66 -15.77 20.58
N ALA A 468 -16.81 -16.60 21.63
CA ALA A 468 -17.78 -16.39 22.70
C ALA A 468 -17.40 -15.24 23.66
N GLU A 469 -16.12 -14.85 23.70
CA GLU A 469 -15.66 -13.71 24.51
C GLU A 469 -15.95 -12.37 23.83
N MET A 470 -16.11 -12.36 22.51
CA MET A 470 -16.36 -11.15 21.73
C MET A 470 -17.76 -10.61 21.95
N GLN A 471 -17.82 -9.34 22.36
CA GLN A 471 -19.08 -8.64 22.61
C GLN A 471 -19.47 -7.80 21.40
N ARG A 472 -18.54 -6.99 20.90
CA ARG A 472 -18.74 -5.99 19.84
C ARG A 472 -17.44 -5.74 19.09
N TRP A 473 -17.54 -5.31 17.84
CA TRP A 473 -16.42 -4.83 17.05
C TRP A 473 -16.92 -3.76 16.10
N ASP A 474 -16.03 -2.85 15.71
CA ASP A 474 -16.32 -1.79 14.75
C ASP A 474 -15.01 -1.27 14.14
N THR A 475 -15.12 -0.40 13.15
CA THR A 475 -14.01 0.40 12.66
C THR A 475 -14.01 1.75 13.36
N ASP A 476 -12.83 2.30 13.65
CA ASP A 476 -12.73 3.60 14.32
C ASP A 476 -13.29 4.72 13.41
N GLU A 477 -13.83 5.80 13.98
CA GLU A 477 -14.46 6.90 13.23
C GLU A 477 -13.49 7.59 12.26
N GLU A 478 -12.20 7.60 12.62
CA GLU A 478 -11.11 8.13 11.80
C GLU A 478 -10.70 7.18 10.66
N GLY A 479 -11.18 5.94 10.65
CA GLY A 479 -10.87 4.97 9.60
C GLY A 479 -9.39 4.53 9.59
N VAL A 480 -8.77 4.42 10.76
CA VAL A 480 -7.36 4.01 10.91
C VAL A 480 -7.15 2.74 11.72
N ALA A 481 -8.20 2.24 12.38
CA ALA A 481 -8.12 1.10 13.26
C ALA A 481 -9.36 0.20 13.22
N PHE A 482 -9.12 -1.08 13.47
CA PHE A 482 -10.16 -2.05 13.82
C PHE A 482 -10.22 -2.16 15.35
N CYS A 483 -11.43 -2.05 15.89
CA CYS A 483 -11.68 -2.04 17.33
C CYS A 483 -12.55 -3.24 17.72
N PHE A 484 -12.22 -3.92 18.81
CA PHE A 484 -13.09 -4.97 19.36
C PHE A 484 -13.14 -4.92 20.88
N GLU A 485 -14.30 -5.28 21.43
CA GLU A 485 -14.56 -5.42 22.84
C GLU A 485 -14.73 -6.89 23.21
N TYR A 486 -13.97 -7.35 24.19
CA TYR A 486 -14.05 -8.72 24.68
C TYR A 486 -14.26 -8.77 26.20
N ALA A 487 -14.92 -9.83 26.67
CA ALA A 487 -15.12 -10.12 28.09
C ALA A 487 -14.64 -11.54 28.41
N ARG A 488 -13.81 -11.67 29.45
CA ARG A 488 -13.24 -12.97 29.88
C ARG A 488 -13.57 -13.24 31.35
N GLY A 489 -14.40 -14.26 31.58
CA GLY A 489 -14.92 -14.58 32.91
C GLY A 489 -15.72 -13.42 33.50
N GLU A 490 -15.53 -13.14 34.79
CA GLU A 490 -16.22 -12.04 35.49
C GLU A 490 -15.52 -10.68 35.36
N LYS A 491 -14.48 -10.57 34.53
CA LYS A 491 -13.77 -9.29 34.33
C LYS A 491 -14.63 -8.32 33.52
N LYS A 492 -14.48 -7.02 33.80
CA LYS A 492 -15.06 -5.97 32.98
C LYS A 492 -14.62 -6.11 31.51
N PRO A 493 -15.52 -5.89 30.55
CA PRO A 493 -15.17 -5.84 29.13
C PRO A 493 -14.02 -4.87 28.86
N ARG A 494 -13.20 -5.19 27.87
CA ARG A 494 -12.04 -4.39 27.46
C ARG A 494 -12.05 -4.17 25.96
N TRP A 495 -11.79 -2.93 25.57
CA TRP A 495 -11.53 -2.54 24.19
C TRP A 495 -10.06 -2.75 23.83
N VAL A 496 -9.86 -3.14 22.58
CA VAL A 496 -8.55 -3.26 21.94
C VAL A 496 -8.65 -2.60 20.57
N LYS A 497 -7.66 -1.78 20.23
CA LYS A 497 -7.50 -1.16 18.93
C LYS A 497 -6.31 -1.76 18.17
N ILE A 498 -6.54 -2.07 16.90
CA ILE A 498 -5.53 -2.59 15.96
C ILE A 498 -5.40 -1.58 14.82
N PHE A 499 -4.25 -0.92 14.73
CA PHE A 499 -4.02 0.17 13.78
C PHE A 499 -3.45 -0.41 12.49
N THR A 500 -4.33 -0.68 11.52
CA THR A 500 -3.97 -1.37 10.28
C THR A 500 -4.69 -0.72 9.11
N PRO A 501 -4.06 -0.53 7.93
CA PRO A 501 -4.76 -0.04 6.74
C PRO A 501 -5.83 -1.01 6.24
N TYR A 502 -5.85 -2.25 6.75
CA TYR A 502 -6.79 -3.30 6.37
C TYR A 502 -7.97 -3.45 7.36
N PHE A 503 -8.27 -2.41 8.14
CA PHE A 503 -9.28 -2.43 9.20
C PHE A 503 -10.68 -2.84 8.69
N ASN A 504 -11.10 -2.33 7.53
CA ASN A 504 -12.37 -2.72 6.90
C ASN A 504 -12.40 -4.21 6.51
N TYR A 505 -11.29 -4.73 5.99
CA TYR A 505 -11.20 -6.14 5.63
C TYR A 505 -11.18 -7.04 6.89
N MET A 506 -10.52 -6.60 7.96
CA MET A 506 -10.56 -7.27 9.25
C MET A 506 -11.99 -7.34 9.81
N HIS A 507 -12.73 -6.24 9.74
CA HIS A 507 -14.14 -6.18 10.09
C HIS A 507 -14.97 -7.18 9.26
N GLU A 508 -14.77 -7.22 7.94
CA GLU A 508 -15.45 -8.17 7.06
C GLU A 508 -15.13 -9.64 7.40
N CYS A 509 -13.89 -9.95 7.80
CA CYS A 509 -13.53 -11.27 8.29
C CYS A 509 -14.28 -11.64 9.58
N PHE A 510 -14.42 -10.70 10.53
CA PHE A 510 -15.20 -10.93 11.76
C PHE A 510 -16.67 -11.21 11.43
N GLU A 511 -17.30 -10.36 10.61
CA GLU A 511 -18.67 -10.56 10.16
C GLU A 511 -18.85 -11.94 9.50
N ARG A 512 -17.91 -12.32 8.63
CA ARG A 512 -17.96 -13.61 7.96
C ARG A 512 -17.87 -14.78 8.94
N VAL A 513 -16.91 -14.75 9.87
CA VAL A 513 -16.76 -15.79 10.90
C VAL A 513 -18.04 -15.91 11.72
N PHE A 514 -18.63 -14.79 12.16
CA PHE A 514 -19.88 -14.80 12.91
C PHE A 514 -21.07 -15.31 12.10
N CYS A 515 -21.17 -14.97 10.81
CA CYS A 515 -22.19 -15.54 9.93
C CYS A 515 -22.03 -17.09 9.84
N GLU A 516 -20.81 -17.60 9.67
CA GLU A 516 -20.55 -19.04 9.62
C GLU A 516 -20.79 -19.77 10.96
N LEU A 517 -20.42 -19.17 12.09
CA LEU A 517 -20.72 -19.72 13.43
C LEU A 517 -22.22 -19.80 13.69
N LYS A 518 -23.01 -18.83 13.19
CA LYS A 518 -24.48 -18.88 13.25
C LYS A 518 -25.03 -20.01 12.40
N TRP A 519 -24.49 -20.26 11.21
CA TRP A 519 -24.89 -21.39 10.37
C TRP A 519 -24.68 -22.72 11.13
N ARG A 520 -23.53 -22.92 11.78
CA ARG A 520 -23.26 -24.12 12.58
C ARG A 520 -24.30 -24.36 13.69
N LYS A 521 -24.69 -23.31 14.42
CA LYS A 521 -25.71 -23.41 15.48
C LYS A 521 -27.09 -23.78 14.94
N GLN A 522 -27.45 -23.31 13.74
CA GLN A 522 -28.71 -23.67 13.07
C GLN A 522 -28.68 -25.09 12.48
N VAL A 523 -27.52 -25.55 12.00
CA VAL A 523 -27.31 -26.88 11.40
C VAL A 523 -27.37 -28.01 12.45
N GLY A 524 -27.03 -27.73 13.72
CA GLY A 524 -27.18 -28.66 14.84
C GLY A 524 -28.62 -29.13 15.10
N ALA A 525 -29.62 -28.47 14.50
CA ALA A 525 -31.04 -28.77 14.67
C ALA A 525 -31.69 -29.50 13.47
N THR A 526 -30.96 -29.87 12.40
CA THR A 526 -31.59 -30.45 11.19
C THR A 526 -30.75 -31.55 10.48
N PRO A 527 -31.34 -32.67 10.00
CA PRO A 527 -30.61 -33.78 9.37
C PRO A 527 -29.95 -33.44 8.02
N LEU A 528 -28.84 -34.13 7.69
CA LEU A 528 -28.00 -33.89 6.51
C LEU A 528 -28.75 -33.84 5.17
N SER A 529 -29.79 -34.66 4.97
CA SER A 529 -30.53 -34.74 3.70
C SER A 529 -31.32 -33.47 3.35
N SER A 530 -31.61 -32.61 4.35
CA SER A 530 -32.31 -31.34 4.16
C SER A 530 -31.38 -30.15 3.89
N ARG A 531 -30.05 -30.36 3.93
CA ARG A 531 -29.04 -29.28 3.90
C ARG A 531 -28.74 -28.74 2.50
N ILE A 532 -28.90 -29.58 1.46
CA ILE A 532 -28.67 -29.18 0.05
C ILE A 532 -29.84 -28.33 -0.48
N LEU A 533 -31.06 -28.54 0.02
CA LEU A 533 -32.28 -27.87 -0.45
C LEU A 533 -32.48 -26.43 0.09
N ARG A 534 -31.64 -25.96 1.02
CA ARG A 534 -31.69 -24.58 1.56
C ARG A 534 -30.65 -23.62 0.96
N ALA A 535 -29.77 -24.11 0.09
CA ALA A 535 -28.97 -23.26 -0.78
C ALA A 535 -29.72 -23.19 -2.12
N PRO A 536 -30.47 -22.12 -2.44
CA PRO A 536 -29.87 -20.80 -2.65
C PRO A 536 -30.76 -19.56 -2.30
N THR A 537 -30.15 -18.37 -2.40
CA THR A 537 -30.71 -17.11 -2.94
C THR A 537 -31.06 -15.92 -2.02
N ILE A 538 -31.22 -15.99 -0.69
CA ILE A 538 -31.62 -14.76 0.05
C ILE A 538 -30.73 -14.36 1.24
N PHE A 539 -30.04 -15.28 1.91
CA PHE A 539 -29.28 -14.93 3.12
C PHE A 539 -27.75 -14.84 2.95
N ARG A 540 -27.19 -15.23 1.81
CA ARG A 540 -25.73 -15.32 1.60
C ARG A 540 -25.11 -14.17 0.80
N LEU A 541 -25.93 -13.22 0.32
CA LEU A 541 -25.47 -12.00 -0.37
C LEU A 541 -25.46 -10.78 0.57
N SER A 542 -25.93 -10.94 1.82
CA SER A 542 -26.05 -9.87 2.81
C SER A 542 -25.00 -9.95 3.94
N CYS A 543 -24.14 -10.97 3.90
CA CYS A 543 -22.78 -10.97 4.47
C CYS A 543 -21.82 -11.26 3.29
#